data_AF-A0A5U3R6I3-F1
#
_entry.id   AF-A0A5U3R6I3-F1
#
_cell.length_a   1.000
_cell.length_b   1.000
_cell.length_c   1.000
_cell.angle_alpha   90.00
_cell.angle_beta   90.00
_cell.angle_gamma   90.00
#
_symmetry.space_group_name_H-M   'P 1'
#
loop_
_entity.id
_entity.type
_entity.pdbx_description
1 polymer ?
#
loop_
_entity_poly.entity_id
_entity_poly.type
_entity_poly.pdbx_seq_one_letter_code
_entity_poly.pdbx_strand_id
1 'polypeptide(L)'
;MAQLALGDMYAFGQGIPQNKKQAMTLFLLGRVNFQLSDEELQFMALQGDTQAQIKLASKYGTGGSDCSRNESLALYWLREAATNGDSRAQFMLGMGLATDRQYDEAITWLKKAQSQGVEEAGSLIERIQEEQKHH
;
A
#
# COMPACT_ATOMS: atom_id res chain seq x y z
N MET A 1 11.54 20.86 18.62
CA MET A 1 11.25 19.93 19.75
C MET A 1 9.90 19.20 19.59
N ALA A 2 9.30 19.09 18.39
CA ALA A 2 7.99 18.42 18.20
C ALA A 2 8.08 17.01 17.60
N GLN A 3 9.27 16.59 17.12
CA GLN A 3 9.44 15.29 16.45
C GLN A 3 9.59 14.11 17.42
N LEU A 4 9.96 14.34 18.68
CA LEU A 4 10.12 13.27 19.68
C LEU A 4 8.81 12.87 20.37
N ALA A 5 7.81 13.76 20.43
CA ALA A 5 6.55 13.49 21.14
C ALA A 5 5.62 12.50 20.42
N LEU A 6 5.79 12.31 19.10
CA LEU A 6 4.97 11.37 18.31
C LEU A 6 5.41 9.91 18.48
N GLY A 7 6.66 9.65 18.86
CA GLY A 7 7.16 8.31 19.17
C GLY A 7 6.55 7.74 20.46
N ASP A 8 6.30 8.59 21.45
CA ASP A 8 5.82 8.16 22.77
C ASP A 8 4.30 7.86 22.79
N MET A 9 3.52 8.47 21.90
CA MET A 9 2.08 8.22 21.81
C MET A 9 1.76 6.79 21.30
N TYR A 10 2.70 6.17 20.59
CA TYR A 10 2.63 4.78 20.14
C TYR A 10 2.91 3.74 21.22
N ALA A 11 3.71 4.09 22.23
CA ALA A 11 4.06 3.20 23.32
C ALA A 11 2.90 2.96 24.30
N PHE A 12 1.93 3.89 24.38
CA PHE A 12 0.91 3.86 25.44
C PHE A 12 -0.46 3.31 25.05
N GLY A 13 -0.68 2.86 23.80
CA GLY A 13 -1.74 1.89 23.48
C GLY A 13 -3.11 2.08 24.12
N GLN A 14 -3.62 3.30 24.26
CA GLN A 14 -4.96 3.55 24.82
C GLN A 14 -5.93 4.01 23.73
N GLY A 15 -6.54 2.99 23.11
CA GLY A 15 -7.92 2.97 22.63
C GLY A 15 -8.45 4.12 21.78
N ILE A 16 -8.15 4.12 20.46
CA ILE A 16 -9.12 4.47 19.38
C ILE A 16 -8.70 3.70 18.11
N PRO A 17 -9.52 2.81 17.54
CA PRO A 17 -9.15 1.99 16.37
C PRO A 17 -8.90 2.79 15.07
N GLN A 18 -9.33 4.05 14.98
CA GLN A 18 -9.03 4.95 13.85
C GLN A 18 -7.68 5.69 13.98
N ASN A 19 -7.27 6.07 15.19
CA ASN A 19 -6.05 6.86 15.39
C ASN A 19 -4.78 6.06 15.13
N LYS A 20 -4.74 4.74 15.41
CA LYS A 20 -3.53 3.95 15.20
C LYS A 20 -3.17 3.83 13.71
N LYS A 21 -4.19 3.74 12.84
CA LYS A 21 -3.98 3.72 11.39
C LYS A 21 -3.52 5.08 10.91
N GLN A 22 -4.27 6.14 11.23
CA GLN A 22 -3.95 7.52 10.87
C GLN A 22 -2.58 7.98 11.39
N ALA A 23 -2.24 7.70 12.64
CA ALA A 23 -0.95 8.05 13.21
C ALA A 23 0.20 7.28 12.56
N MET A 24 -0.04 6.06 12.05
CA MET A 24 1.02 5.20 11.50
C MET A 24 1.29 5.70 10.10
N THR A 25 0.21 5.97 9.37
CA THR A 25 0.25 6.68 8.11
C THR A 25 0.93 8.05 8.27
N LEU A 26 0.56 8.88 9.25
CA LEU A 26 1.20 10.19 9.50
C LEU A 26 2.68 10.06 9.88
N PHE A 27 3.09 9.01 10.59
CA PHE A 27 4.50 8.74 10.85
C PHE A 27 5.26 8.33 9.57
N LEU A 28 4.67 7.43 8.76
CA LEU A 28 5.24 6.98 7.50
C LEU A 28 5.29 8.10 6.45
N LEU A 29 4.27 8.98 6.44
CA LEU A 29 4.13 10.14 5.56
C LEU A 29 4.97 11.33 6.05
N GLY A 30 5.02 11.61 7.35
CA GLY A 30 5.72 12.78 7.91
C GLY A 30 7.25 12.76 7.69
N ARG A 31 7.79 11.65 7.19
CA ARG A 31 9.18 11.51 6.73
C ARG A 31 9.39 11.91 5.27
N VAL A 32 8.33 12.23 4.55
CA VAL A 32 8.35 12.52 3.11
C VAL A 32 7.82 13.95 2.94
N ASN A 33 8.59 14.81 2.28
CA ASN A 33 8.18 16.20 2.03
C ASN A 33 6.95 16.19 1.11
N PHE A 34 5.83 16.80 1.53
CA PHE A 34 4.64 16.96 0.68
C PHE A 34 4.25 18.41 0.53
N GLN A 35 3.58 18.72 -0.59
CA GLN A 35 2.87 19.97 -0.78
C GLN A 35 1.47 19.90 -0.15
N LEU A 36 0.89 21.05 0.21
CA LEU A 36 -0.46 21.15 0.78
C LEU A 36 -1.54 20.47 -0.09
N SER A 37 -1.34 20.35 -1.41
CA SER A 37 -2.27 19.69 -2.33
C SER A 37 -2.38 18.17 -2.13
N ASP A 38 -1.44 17.54 -1.43
CA ASP A 38 -1.50 16.12 -1.11
C ASP A 38 -2.26 15.81 0.19
N GLU A 39 -2.52 16.83 1.02
CA GLU A 39 -3.17 16.66 2.33
C GLU A 39 -4.62 16.19 2.17
N GLU A 40 -5.35 16.71 1.18
CA GLU A 40 -6.71 16.27 0.86
C GLU A 40 -6.73 14.82 0.38
N LEU A 41 -5.76 14.44 -0.47
CA LEU A 41 -5.64 13.07 -0.98
C LEU A 41 -5.31 12.09 0.15
N GLN A 42 -4.41 12.46 1.06
CA GLN A 42 -4.10 11.69 2.26
C GLN A 42 -5.31 11.55 3.16
N PHE A 43 -6.04 12.64 3.39
CA PHE A 43 -7.27 12.60 4.17
C PHE A 43 -8.28 11.63 3.57
N MET A 44 -8.54 11.70 2.26
CA MET A 44 -9.43 10.76 1.57
C MET A 44 -8.94 9.31 1.70
N ALA A 45 -7.64 9.07 1.52
CA ALA A 45 -7.07 7.73 1.66
C ALA A 45 -7.18 7.19 3.10
N LEU A 46 -7.07 8.06 4.10
CA LEU A 46 -7.28 7.76 5.52
C LEU A 46 -8.75 7.49 5.85
N GLN A 47 -9.68 8.13 5.15
CA GLN A 47 -11.11 7.84 5.25
C GLN A 47 -11.50 6.53 4.55
N GLY A 48 -10.56 5.85 3.88
CA GLY A 48 -10.79 4.59 3.19
C GLY A 48 -11.17 4.76 1.72
N ASP A 49 -11.00 5.95 1.14
CA ASP A 49 -11.21 6.12 -0.30
C ASP A 49 -10.16 5.34 -1.09
N THR A 50 -10.62 4.29 -1.77
CA THR A 50 -9.75 3.37 -2.49
C THR A 50 -9.05 4.04 -3.68
N GLN A 51 -9.67 5.03 -4.34
CA GLN A 51 -9.01 5.77 -5.41
C GLN A 51 -7.88 6.64 -4.87
N ALA A 52 -8.08 7.27 -3.73
CA ALA A 52 -7.05 8.06 -3.07
C ALA A 52 -5.87 7.19 -2.61
N GLN A 53 -6.15 6.01 -2.06
CA GLN A 53 -5.12 5.03 -1.68
C GLN A 53 -4.31 4.56 -2.90
N ILE A 54 -4.95 4.25 -4.03
CA ILE A 54 -4.26 3.86 -5.26
C ILE A 54 -3.40 5.02 -5.81
N LYS A 55 -3.90 6.25 -5.76
CA LYS A 55 -3.15 7.43 -6.22
C LYS A 55 -1.90 7.67 -5.36
N LEU A 56 -2.01 7.55 -4.04
CA LEU A 56 -0.86 7.62 -3.14
C LEU A 56 0.12 6.48 -3.38
N ALA A 57 -0.37 5.26 -3.55
CA ALA A 57 0.47 4.13 -3.90
C ALA A 57 1.28 4.38 -5.18
N SER A 58 0.64 4.87 -6.24
CA SER A 58 1.31 5.22 -7.48
C SER A 58 2.35 6.32 -7.26
N LYS A 59 2.01 7.35 -6.47
CA LYS A 59 2.91 8.48 -6.18
C LYS A 59 4.21 7.99 -5.52
N TYR A 60 4.11 7.13 -4.50
CA TYR A 60 5.30 6.56 -3.86
C TYR A 60 6.00 5.49 -4.69
N GLY A 61 5.26 4.75 -5.52
CA GLY A 61 5.80 3.68 -6.35
C GLY A 61 6.66 4.19 -7.49
N THR A 62 6.30 5.30 -8.11
CA THR A 62 7.12 5.97 -9.14
C THR A 62 8.17 6.88 -8.51
N GLY A 63 7.86 7.47 -7.36
CA GLY A 63 8.55 8.69 -6.92
C GLY A 63 8.24 9.86 -7.85
N GLY A 64 8.54 11.06 -7.42
CA GLY A 64 8.38 12.28 -8.22
C GLY A 64 9.39 13.34 -7.81
N SER A 65 9.35 14.49 -8.47
CA SER A 65 10.20 15.65 -8.18
C SER A 65 10.17 16.04 -6.71
N ASP A 66 9.02 15.85 -6.07
CA ASP A 66 8.74 16.28 -4.70
C ASP A 66 8.70 15.13 -3.68
N CYS A 67 8.82 13.86 -4.12
CA CYS A 67 8.81 12.73 -3.20
C CYS A 67 9.76 11.61 -3.64
N SER A 68 10.54 11.10 -2.70
CA SER A 68 11.39 9.94 -2.95
C SER A 68 10.52 8.71 -3.18
N ARG A 69 10.90 7.90 -4.17
CA ARG A 69 10.33 6.58 -4.38
C ARG A 69 10.40 5.78 -3.09
N ASN A 70 9.27 5.23 -2.65
CA ASN A 70 9.15 4.43 -1.45
C ASN A 70 8.20 3.27 -1.70
N GLU A 71 8.77 2.13 -2.10
CA GLU A 71 8.01 0.93 -2.44
C GLU A 71 7.25 0.38 -1.23
N SER A 72 7.83 0.44 -0.02
CA SER A 72 7.15 -0.03 1.20
C SER A 72 5.88 0.78 1.49
N LEU A 73 5.93 2.10 1.29
CA LEU A 73 4.76 2.96 1.47
C LEU A 73 3.74 2.76 0.34
N ALA A 74 4.21 2.54 -0.88
CA ALA A 74 3.33 2.19 -1.99
C ALA A 74 2.56 0.89 -1.73
N LEU A 75 3.26 -0.16 -1.29
CA LEU A 75 2.67 -1.45 -0.91
C LEU A 75 1.70 -1.33 0.26
N TYR A 76 2.00 -0.48 1.25
CA TYR A 76 1.08 -0.21 2.35
C TYR A 76 -0.27 0.32 1.83
N TRP A 77 -0.25 1.33 0.97
CA TRP A 77 -1.47 1.91 0.41
C TRP A 77 -2.20 0.96 -0.55
N LEU A 78 -1.47 0.17 -1.33
CA LEU A 78 -2.06 -0.90 -2.14
C LEU A 78 -2.74 -1.95 -1.28
N ARG A 79 -2.14 -2.32 -0.15
CA ARG A 79 -2.73 -3.28 0.80
C ARG A 79 -4.03 -2.76 1.37
N GLU A 80 -4.07 -1.49 1.76
CA GLU A 80 -5.31 -0.84 2.21
C GLU A 80 -6.41 -0.86 1.13
N ALA A 81 -6.07 -0.45 -0.08
CA ALA A 81 -6.99 -0.47 -1.23
C ALA A 81 -7.46 -1.90 -1.58
N ALA A 82 -6.55 -2.87 -1.50
CA ALA A 82 -6.84 -4.28 -1.75
C ALA A 82 -7.74 -4.88 -0.66
N THR A 83 -7.57 -4.49 0.60
CA THR A 83 -8.44 -4.89 1.72
C THR A 83 -9.85 -4.32 1.60
N ASN A 84 -9.98 -3.13 1.00
CA ASN A 84 -11.28 -2.54 0.66
C ASN A 84 -11.95 -3.19 -0.56
N GLY A 85 -11.30 -4.18 -1.20
CA GLY A 85 -11.88 -5.00 -2.25
C GLY A 85 -11.58 -4.55 -3.68
N ASP A 86 -10.83 -3.47 -3.91
CA ASP A 86 -10.54 -3.01 -5.28
C ASP A 86 -9.64 -4.04 -6.01
N SER A 87 -10.16 -4.55 -7.12
CA SER A 87 -9.52 -5.61 -7.91
C SER A 87 -8.20 -5.17 -8.55
N ARG A 88 -8.08 -3.89 -8.93
CA ARG A 88 -6.83 -3.33 -9.47
C ARG A 88 -5.77 -3.20 -8.38
N ALA A 89 -6.17 -2.75 -7.19
CA ALA A 89 -5.27 -2.69 -6.04
C ALA A 89 -4.76 -4.08 -5.62
N GLN A 90 -5.63 -5.10 -5.63
CA GLN A 90 -5.24 -6.48 -5.37
C GLN A 90 -4.23 -7.00 -6.40
N PHE A 91 -4.43 -6.67 -7.68
CA PHE A 91 -3.49 -7.02 -8.75
C PHE A 91 -2.13 -6.33 -8.58
N MET A 92 -2.13 -5.01 -8.36
CA MET A 92 -0.92 -4.23 -8.15
C MET A 92 -0.14 -4.67 -6.90
N LEU A 93 -0.83 -4.99 -5.82
CA LEU A 93 -0.23 -5.53 -4.60
C LEU A 93 0.43 -6.89 -4.88
N GLY A 94 -0.29 -7.77 -5.60
CA GLY A 94 0.24 -9.07 -6.01
C GLY A 94 1.50 -8.96 -6.86
N MET A 95 1.54 -8.03 -7.82
CA MET A 95 2.74 -7.73 -8.60
C MET A 95 3.93 -7.24 -7.75
N GLY A 96 3.66 -6.32 -6.81
CA GLY A 96 4.70 -5.80 -5.93
C GLY A 96 5.28 -6.88 -5.03
N LEU A 97 4.43 -7.71 -4.42
CA LEU A 97 4.85 -8.85 -3.60
C LEU A 97 5.62 -9.89 -4.41
N ALA A 98 5.23 -10.15 -5.66
CA ALA A 98 5.95 -11.06 -6.55
C ALA A 98 7.37 -10.56 -6.86
N THR A 99 7.55 -9.24 -7.01
CA THR A 99 8.86 -8.60 -7.19
C THR A 99 9.77 -8.84 -5.98
N ASP A 100 9.20 -8.78 -4.77
CA ASP A 100 9.88 -9.07 -3.51
C ASP A 100 10.01 -10.59 -3.23
N ARG A 101 9.69 -11.45 -4.21
CA ARG A 101 9.67 -12.92 -4.09
C ARG A 101 8.76 -13.45 -2.97
N GLN A 102 7.78 -12.66 -2.55
CA GLN A 102 6.73 -13.05 -1.61
C GLN A 102 5.60 -13.77 -2.38
N TYR A 103 5.95 -14.87 -3.04
CA TYR A 103 5.11 -15.53 -4.04
C TYR A 103 3.80 -16.06 -3.48
N ASP A 104 3.80 -16.64 -2.28
CA ASP A 104 2.58 -17.20 -1.66
C ASP A 104 1.53 -16.11 -1.39
N GLU A 105 1.98 -14.97 -0.87
CA GLU A 105 1.10 -13.83 -0.61
C GLU A 105 0.68 -13.17 -1.93
N ALA A 106 1.59 -13.03 -2.89
CA ALA A 106 1.32 -12.52 -4.22
C ALA A 106 0.21 -13.31 -4.91
N ILE A 107 0.33 -14.64 -4.98
CA ILE A 107 -0.69 -15.52 -5.59
C ILE A 107 -2.03 -15.36 -4.89
N THR A 108 -2.04 -15.21 -3.56
CA THR A 108 -3.28 -15.04 -2.80
C THR A 108 -4.02 -13.76 -3.22
N TRP A 109 -3.32 -12.64 -3.34
CA TRP A 109 -3.92 -11.38 -3.80
C TRP A 109 -4.29 -11.41 -5.28
N LEU A 110 -3.47 -12.02 -6.14
CA LEU A 110 -3.76 -12.18 -7.56
C LEU A 110 -4.98 -13.06 -7.82
N LYS A 111 -5.18 -14.14 -7.06
CA LYS A 111 -6.38 -14.99 -7.15
C LYS A 111 -7.65 -14.20 -6.80
N LYS A 112 -7.58 -13.31 -5.81
CA LYS A 112 -8.70 -12.42 -5.48
C LYS A 112 -8.98 -11.46 -6.65
N ALA A 113 -7.95 -10.85 -7.23
CA ALA A 113 -8.10 -9.99 -8.39
C ALA A 113 -8.71 -10.74 -9.59
N GLN A 114 -8.22 -11.96 -9.86
CA GLN A 114 -8.72 -12.84 -10.92
C GLN A 114 -10.21 -13.18 -10.70
N SER A 115 -10.61 -13.50 -9.47
CA SER A 115 -12.01 -13.79 -9.15
C SER A 115 -12.96 -12.60 -9.36
N GLN A 116 -12.40 -11.38 -9.38
CA GLN A 116 -13.12 -10.14 -9.66
C GLN A 116 -13.01 -9.69 -11.12
N GLY A 117 -12.47 -10.54 -12.01
CA GLY A 117 -12.41 -10.30 -13.45
C GLY A 117 -11.10 -9.69 -13.98
N VAL A 118 -10.04 -9.63 -13.17
CA VAL A 118 -8.71 -9.22 -13.65
C VAL A 118 -8.02 -10.43 -14.28
N GLU A 119 -8.21 -10.62 -15.58
CA GLU A 119 -7.67 -11.77 -16.32
C GLU A 119 -6.13 -11.79 -16.31
N GLU A 120 -5.50 -10.61 -16.33
CA GLU A 120 -4.05 -10.44 -16.28
C GLU A 120 -3.41 -11.04 -15.02
N ALA A 121 -4.19 -11.17 -13.94
CA ALA A 121 -3.74 -11.81 -12.71
C ALA A 121 -3.43 -13.30 -12.92
N GLY A 122 -4.17 -13.98 -13.81
CA GLY A 122 -3.98 -15.40 -14.14
C GLY A 122 -2.60 -15.68 -14.73
N SER A 123 -2.23 -14.93 -15.77
CA SER A 123 -0.91 -15.06 -16.42
C SER A 123 0.25 -14.79 -15.45
N LEU A 124 0.07 -13.87 -14.51
CA LEU A 124 1.08 -13.58 -13.51
C LEU A 124 1.22 -14.71 -12.48
N ILE A 125 0.11 -15.32 -12.06
CA ILE A 125 0.13 -16.50 -11.17
C ILE A 125 0.88 -17.65 -11.84
N GLU A 126 0.61 -17.91 -13.12
CA GLU A 126 1.31 -18.95 -13.89
C GLU A 126 2.81 -18.69 -13.93
N ARG A 127 3.22 -17.45 -14.25
CA ARG A 127 4.64 -17.06 -14.27
C ARG A 127 5.33 -17.28 -12.92
N ILE A 128 4.68 -16.88 -11.82
CA ILE A 128 5.20 -17.08 -10.46
C ILE A 128 5.38 -18.58 -10.17
N GLN A 129 4.41 -19.41 -10.54
CA GLN A 129 4.46 -20.86 -10.30
C GLN A 129 5.57 -21.53 -11.13
N GLU A 130 5.84 -21.05 -12.34
CA GLU A 130 6.97 -21.51 -13.14
C GLU A 130 8.31 -21.14 -12.50
N GLU A 131 8.47 -19.89 -12.04
CA GLU A 131 9.68 -19.46 -11.33
C GLU A 131 9.94 -20.31 -10.07
N GLN A 132 8.89 -20.69 -9.33
CA GLN A 132 9.01 -21.54 -8.16
C GLN A 132 9.39 -23.00 -8.48
N LYS A 133 9.08 -23.51 -9.67
CA LYS A 133 9.44 -24.88 -10.10
C LYS A 133 10.90 -25.02 -10.52
N HIS A 134 11.55 -23.92 -10.88
CA HIS A 134 12.93 -23.88 -11.37
C HIS A 134 13.97 -23.59 -10.29
N HIS A 135 13.56 -23.55 -9.01
CA HIS A 135 14.40 -23.27 -7.85
C HIS A 135 14.62 -24.50 -6.99
#